data_AF-A0A937I220-F1
#
_entry.id   AF-A0A937I220-F1
#
_cell.length_a   1.000
_cell.length_b   1.000
_cell.length_c   1.000
_cell.angle_alpha   90.00
_cell.angle_beta   90.00
_cell.angle_gamma   90.00
#
_symmetry.space_group_name_H-M   'P 1'
#
loop_
_entity.id
_entity.type
_entity.pdbx_description
1 polymer ?
#
loop_
_entity_poly.entity_id
_entity_poly.type
_entity_poly.pdbx_seq_one_letter_code
_entity_poly.pdbx_strand_id
1 'polypeptide(L)'
;MAKVSDSIPETLQPEVDAAINWFNAQSSDDYTVTGIVDAEQSLASTDERELRLVLCGDDMCQQKKFNVRRTGDSFTVSLTDEPPISNGTQAELDPPPGARKAWLDNVISKHKFVVLVFYRGFW
;
A
#
# COMPACT_ATOMS: atom_id res chain seq x y z
N MET A 1 -5.13 -7.44 -11.11
CA MET A 1 -5.24 -6.14 -10.42
C MET A 1 -4.95 -6.39 -8.95
N ALA A 2 -4.10 -5.59 -8.31
CA ALA A 2 -3.86 -5.70 -6.89
C ALA A 2 -5.12 -5.24 -6.13
N LYS A 3 -5.55 -6.00 -5.12
CA LYS A 3 -6.73 -5.70 -4.29
C LYS A 3 -6.27 -5.17 -2.94
N VAL A 4 -6.57 -3.91 -2.65
CA VAL A 4 -6.33 -3.30 -1.34
C VAL A 4 -7.52 -3.61 -0.43
N SER A 5 -7.24 -3.93 0.84
CA SER A 5 -8.23 -4.18 1.88
C SER A 5 -7.83 -3.45 3.16
N ASP A 6 -8.73 -2.65 3.70
CA ASP A 6 -8.57 -1.96 5.00
C ASP A 6 -8.76 -2.92 6.18
N SER A 7 -9.41 -4.06 5.92
CA SER A 7 -9.55 -5.13 6.90
C SER A 7 -8.43 -6.14 6.72
N ILE A 8 -7.59 -6.25 7.74
CA ILE A 8 -6.53 -7.25 7.85
C ILE A 8 -7.17 -8.54 8.37
N PRO A 9 -7.02 -9.68 7.66
CA PRO A 9 -7.50 -10.96 8.16
C PRO A 9 -6.86 -11.33 9.51
N GLU A 10 -7.66 -11.75 10.49
CA GLU A 10 -7.18 -12.13 11.83
C GLU A 10 -6.08 -13.20 11.79
N THR A 11 -6.12 -14.08 10.79
CA THR A 11 -5.12 -15.14 10.57
C THR A 11 -3.73 -14.63 10.21
N LEU A 12 -3.62 -13.37 9.75
CA LEU A 12 -2.35 -12.70 9.43
C LEU A 12 -1.90 -11.75 10.55
N GLN A 13 -2.72 -11.53 11.58
CA GLN A 13 -2.44 -10.55 12.63
C GLN A 13 -1.09 -10.78 13.32
N PRO A 14 -0.69 -12.03 13.69
CA PRO A 14 0.61 -12.26 14.32
C PRO A 14 1.80 -11.83 13.45
N GLU A 15 1.73 -12.13 12.16
CA GLU A 15 2.78 -11.77 11.19
C GLU A 15 2.79 -10.26 10.90
N VAL A 16 1.62 -9.63 10.86
CA VAL A 16 1.45 -8.17 10.70
C VAL A 16 2.01 -7.43 11.91
N ASP A 17 1.68 -7.87 13.12
CA ASP A 17 2.18 -7.30 14.37
C ASP A 17 3.71 -7.43 14.45
N ALA A 18 4.25 -8.58 14.06
CA ALA A 18 5.69 -8.77 13.98
C ALA A 18 6.34 -7.79 12.98
N ALA A 19 5.73 -7.62 11.80
CA ALA A 19 6.24 -6.74 10.76
C ALA A 19 6.24 -5.26 11.18
N ILE A 20 5.15 -4.77 11.77
CA ILE A 20 5.05 -3.36 12.18
C ILE A 20 5.94 -3.04 13.38
N ASN A 21 6.02 -3.95 14.36
CA ASN A 21 6.92 -3.78 15.51
C ASN A 21 8.39 -3.74 15.06
N TRP A 22 8.76 -4.62 14.13
CA TRP A 22 10.10 -4.63 13.55
C TRP A 22 10.39 -3.36 12.74
N PHE A 23 9.41 -2.85 11.99
CA PHE A 23 9.55 -1.61 11.22
C PHE A 23 9.69 -0.37 12.11
N ASN A 24 8.80 -0.21 13.09
CA ASN A 24 8.84 0.92 14.02
C ASN A 24 10.10 0.91 14.89
N ALA A 25 10.66 -0.26 15.23
CA ALA A 25 11.94 -0.35 15.94
C ALA A 25 13.14 0.20 15.14
N GLN A 26 13.04 0.29 13.82
CA GLN A 26 14.07 0.85 12.93
C GLN A 26 13.74 2.26 12.42
N SER A 27 12.46 2.63 12.48
CA SER A 27 11.97 3.95 12.10
C SER A 27 12.20 4.96 13.22
N SER A 28 12.27 6.25 12.86
CA SER A 28 12.26 7.34 13.83
C SER A 28 10.83 7.77 14.21
N ASP A 29 9.85 7.40 13.39
CA ASP A 29 8.43 7.71 13.58
C ASP A 29 7.62 6.43 13.82
N ASP A 30 6.50 6.57 14.51
CA ASP A 30 5.53 5.50 14.75
C ASP A 30 4.56 5.37 13.58
N TYR A 31 4.57 4.21 12.93
CA TYR A 31 3.62 3.87 11.88
C TYR A 31 2.57 2.89 12.40
N THR A 32 1.36 2.98 11.85
CA THR A 32 0.27 2.04 12.08
C THR A 32 -0.11 1.34 10.77
N VAL A 33 -0.52 0.08 10.85
CA VAL A 33 -0.99 -0.65 9.68
C VAL A 33 -2.45 -0.28 9.44
N THR A 34 -2.74 0.34 8.30
CA THR A 34 -4.10 0.76 7.92
C THR A 34 -4.72 -0.16 6.87
N GLY A 35 -3.91 -0.99 6.20
CA GLY A 35 -4.40 -1.93 5.21
C GLY A 35 -3.37 -2.93 4.72
N ILE A 36 -3.87 -3.89 3.96
CA ILE A 36 -3.08 -4.96 3.31
C ILE A 36 -3.45 -5.07 1.84
N VAL A 37 -2.46 -5.28 0.99
CA VAL A 37 -2.61 -5.47 -0.45
C VAL A 37 -2.49 -6.95 -0.78
N ASP A 38 -3.48 -7.47 -1.51
CA ASP A 38 -3.58 -8.86 -1.94
C ASP A 38 -3.49 -9.87 -0.79
N ALA A 39 -4.28 -9.66 0.28
CA ALA A 39 -4.28 -10.50 1.48
C ALA A 39 -4.37 -12.01 1.20
N GLU A 40 -5.11 -12.42 0.17
CA GLU A 40 -5.24 -13.81 -0.27
C GLU A 40 -3.89 -14.42 -0.71
N GLN A 41 -3.00 -13.62 -1.31
CA GLN A 41 -1.67 -14.09 -1.70
C GLN A 41 -0.78 -14.30 -0.47
N SER A 42 -0.87 -13.41 0.52
CA SER A 42 -0.19 -13.56 1.82
C SER A 42 -0.69 -14.79 2.59
N LEU A 43 -1.94 -15.20 2.37
CA LEU A 43 -2.53 -16.40 2.95
C LEU A 43 -2.08 -17.71 2.28
N ALA A 44 -1.66 -17.66 1.01
CA ALA A 44 -1.30 -18.84 0.23
C ALA A 44 -0.01 -19.53 0.71
N SER A 45 0.89 -18.81 1.38
CA SER A 45 2.11 -19.34 1.97
C SER A 45 1.99 -19.44 3.49
N THR A 46 2.47 -20.56 4.06
CA THR A 46 2.32 -20.85 5.50
C THR A 46 3.58 -20.58 6.31
N ASP A 47 4.76 -20.90 5.78
CA ASP A 47 6.03 -20.82 6.51
C ASP A 47 6.76 -19.48 6.28
N GLU A 48 6.59 -18.90 5.10
CA GLU A 48 7.20 -17.65 4.65
C GLU A 48 6.13 -16.81 3.95
N ARG A 49 5.64 -15.78 4.64
CA ARG A 49 4.57 -14.92 4.14
C ARG A 49 5.15 -13.63 3.58
N GLU A 50 4.82 -13.34 2.33
CA GLU A 50 5.00 -12.00 1.79
C GLU A 50 3.77 -11.15 2.16
N LEU A 51 3.98 -10.14 3.00
CA LEU A 51 2.97 -9.15 3.37
C LEU A 51 3.21 -7.87 2.61
N ARG A 52 2.17 -7.31 2.01
CA ARG A 52 2.22 -5.98 1.40
C ARG A 52 1.32 -5.06 2.21
N LEU A 53 1.91 -4.26 3.09
CA LEU A 53 1.19 -3.47 4.09
C LEU A 53 1.17 -2.00 3.69
N VAL A 54 0.06 -1.34 3.99
CA VAL A 54 -0.07 0.12 3.97
C VAL A 54 0.16 0.62 5.39
N LEU A 55 1.22 1.40 5.55
CA LEU A 55 1.67 1.94 6.82
C LEU A 55 1.43 3.44 6.83
N CYS A 56 0.65 3.95 7.78
CA CYS A 56 0.40 5.38 7.93
C CYS A 56 0.95 5.87 9.28
N GLY A 57 1.81 6.88 9.22
CA GLY A 57 2.18 7.73 10.35
C GLY A 57 1.43 9.06 10.28
N ASP A 58 1.83 10.03 11.10
CA ASP A 58 1.12 11.30 11.30
C ASP A 58 0.76 12.03 9.99
N ASP A 59 1.73 12.19 9.09
CA ASP A 59 1.55 12.97 7.85
C ASP A 59 1.77 12.15 6.57
N MET A 60 2.20 10.89 6.68
CA MET A 60 2.61 10.09 5.52
C MET A 60 2.15 8.64 5.60
N CYS A 61 1.51 8.19 4.52
CA CYS A 61 1.24 6.79 4.25
C CYS A 61 2.22 6.23 3.22
N GLN A 62 2.74 5.03 3.48
CA GLN A 62 3.68 4.33 2.62
C GLN A 62 3.26 2.87 2.48
N GLN A 63 3.39 2.33 1.26
CA GLN A 63 3.26 0.89 1.05
C GLN A 63 4.63 0.23 1.16
N LYS A 64 4.74 -0.82 1.97
CA LYS A 64 5.96 -1.60 2.14
C LYS A 64 5.69 -3.09 1.98
N LYS A 65 6.68 -3.81 1.46
CA LYS A 65 6.64 -5.27 1.36
C LYS A 65 7.54 -5.88 2.43
N PHE A 66 6.98 -6.79 3.20
CA PHE A 66 7.65 -7.51 4.26
C PHE A 66 7.66 -8.99 3.92
N ASN A 67 8.78 -9.64 4.13
CA ASN A 67 8.85 -11.08 4.19
C ASN A 67 8.92 -11.48 5.65
N VAL A 68 7.91 -12.24 6.10
CA VAL A 68 7.78 -12.68 7.49
C VAL A 68 7.86 -14.20 7.51
N ARG A 69 8.93 -14.71 8.12
CA ARG A 69 9.15 -16.14 8.31
C ARG A 69 8.96 -16.51 9.76
N ARG A 70 8.16 -17.54 10.02
CA ARG A 70 8.00 -18.08 11.37
C ARG A 70 9.14 -19.04 11.69
N THR A 71 9.86 -18.77 12.77
CA THR A 71 10.95 -19.61 13.30
C THR A 71 10.59 -20.02 14.73
N GLY A 72 9.85 -21.14 14.86
CA GLY A 72 9.30 -21.61 16.14
C GLY A 72 8.27 -20.65 16.72
N ASP A 73 8.59 -20.07 17.87
CA ASP A 73 7.78 -19.06 18.57
C ASP A 73 8.17 -17.61 18.22
N SER A 74 9.14 -17.42 17.32
CA SER A 74 9.64 -16.11 16.91
C SER A 74 9.40 -15.84 15.42
N PHE A 75 9.41 -14.57 15.03
CA PHE A 75 9.29 -14.14 13.65
C PHE A 75 10.59 -13.49 13.18
N THR A 76 11.04 -13.89 11.99
CA THR A 76 12.11 -13.20 11.26
C THR A 76 11.46 -12.34 10.19
N VAL A 77 11.65 -11.03 10.29
CA VAL A 77 11.08 -10.05 9.38
C VAL A 77 12.20 -9.43 8.55
N SER A 78 11.98 -9.28 7.24
CA SER A 78 12.84 -8.52 6.36
C SER A 78 12.03 -7.64 5.41
N LEU A 79 12.57 -6.48 5.08
CA LEU A 79 12.03 -5.63 4.02
C LEU A 79 12.44 -6.20 2.67
N THR A 80 11.45 -6.43 1.82
CA THR A 80 11.69 -6.71 0.41
C THR A 80 11.51 -5.40 -0.33
N ASP A 81 12.57 -4.61 -0.44
CA ASP A 81 12.52 -3.45 -1.31
C ASP A 81 12.29 -3.95 -2.74
N GLU A 82 11.15 -3.57 -3.30
CA GLU A 82 10.99 -3.62 -4.74
C GLU A 82 12.01 -2.62 -5.29
N PRO A 83 12.94 -3.04 -6.19
CA PRO A 83 13.94 -2.12 -6.70
C PRO A 83 13.22 -0.87 -7.20
N PRO A 84 13.70 0.35 -6.87
CA PRO A 84 13.11 1.56 -7.40
C PRO A 84 13.06 1.35 -8.91
N ILE A 85 11.85 1.29 -9.47
CA ILE A 85 11.66 0.96 -10.87
C ILE A 85 12.37 2.07 -11.63
N SER A 86 13.61 1.84 -12.04
CA SER A 86 14.50 2.89 -12.50
C SER A 86 14.02 3.49 -13.83
N ASN A 87 12.97 2.92 -14.43
CA ASN A 87 12.33 3.35 -15.67
C ASN A 87 10.82 3.08 -15.72
N GLY A 88 10.12 2.96 -14.59
CA GLY A 88 8.69 2.64 -14.58
C GLY A 88 7.95 3.48 -13.56
N THR A 89 7.06 4.33 -14.08
CA THR A 89 6.05 5.07 -13.33
C THR A 89 5.52 4.27 -12.15
N GLN A 90 5.78 4.79 -10.95
CA GLN A 90 5.09 4.44 -9.72
C GLN A 90 3.59 4.37 -10.03
N ALA A 91 2.98 3.21 -9.76
CA ALA A 91 1.54 2.89 -9.80
C ALA A 91 0.67 3.77 -10.72
N GLU A 92 0.45 3.37 -11.99
CA GLU A 92 -0.63 3.83 -12.89
C GLU A 92 -1.25 5.19 -12.47
N LEU A 93 -0.40 6.23 -12.47
CA LEU A 93 -0.72 7.59 -12.01
C LEU A 93 -1.56 8.36 -13.02
N ASP A 94 -1.87 7.73 -14.16
CA ASP A 94 -2.78 8.28 -15.13
C ASP A 94 -4.21 7.91 -14.73
N PRO A 95 -5.07 8.91 -14.54
CA PRO A 95 -6.49 8.64 -14.40
C PRO A 95 -6.96 7.84 -15.62
N PRO A 96 -7.91 6.91 -15.46
CA PRO A 96 -8.31 5.99 -16.52
C PRO A 96 -8.43 6.70 -17.86
N PRO A 97 -7.69 6.26 -18.90
CA PRO A 97 -7.69 6.94 -20.19
C PRO A 97 -9.12 6.95 -20.74
N GLY A 98 -9.65 8.15 -21.01
CA GLY A 98 -10.91 8.34 -21.75
C GLY A 98 -11.92 9.26 -21.08
N ALA A 99 -12.21 9.09 -19.79
CA ALA A 99 -13.31 9.83 -19.15
C ALA A 99 -13.01 11.33 -19.00
N ARG A 100 -11.75 11.68 -18.71
CA ARG A 100 -11.36 13.06 -18.43
C ARG A 100 -11.52 14.00 -19.63
N LYS A 101 -11.05 13.59 -20.81
CA LYS A 101 -10.92 14.50 -21.95
C LYS A 101 -12.29 14.98 -22.42
N ALA A 102 -13.20 14.05 -22.69
CA ALA A 102 -14.55 14.38 -23.11
C ALA A 102 -15.34 15.15 -22.03
N TRP A 103 -15.13 14.83 -20.75
CA TRP A 103 -15.74 15.59 -19.65
C TRP A 103 -15.20 17.02 -19.56
N LEU A 104 -13.88 17.20 -19.64
CA LEU A 104 -13.24 18.51 -19.53
C LEU A 104 -13.69 19.43 -20.68
N ASP A 105 -13.73 18.90 -21.90
CA ASP A 105 -14.24 19.60 -23.09
C ASP A 105 -15.71 20.05 -22.89
N ASN A 106 -16.52 19.28 -22.16
CA ASN A 106 -17.93 19.60 -21.89
C ASN A 106 -18.11 20.69 -20.82
N VAL A 107 -17.24 20.76 -19.81
CA VAL A 107 -17.42 21.66 -18.65
C VAL A 107 -16.67 22.98 -18.77
N ILE A 108 -15.58 23.04 -19.55
CA ILE A 108 -14.71 24.24 -19.61
C ILE A 108 -15.43 25.47 -20.18
N SER A 109 -16.39 25.26 -21.10
CA SER A 109 -17.21 26.34 -21.67
C SER A 109 -18.37 26.77 -20.78
N LYS A 110 -18.70 25.98 -19.75
CA LYS A 110 -19.86 26.20 -18.86
C LYS A 110 -19.50 26.97 -17.59
N HIS A 111 -18.22 27.05 -17.24
CA HIS A 111 -17.75 27.63 -15.98
C HIS A 111 -16.61 28.61 -16.23
N LYS A 112 -16.54 29.67 -15.41
CA LYS A 112 -15.46 30.68 -15.50
C LYS A 112 -14.09 30.11 -15.10
N PHE A 113 -14.08 29.04 -14.30
CA PHE A 113 -12.90 28.25 -13.95
C PHE A 113 -13.33 26.83 -13.56
N VAL A 114 -12.40 25.89 -13.63
CA VAL A 114 -12.58 24.48 -13.27
C VAL A 114 -11.47 24.09 -12.30
N VAL A 115 -11.82 23.46 -11.17
CA VAL A 115 -10.85 22.92 -10.22
C VAL A 115 -10.82 21.41 -10.40
N LEU A 116 -9.64 20.88 -10.73
CA LEU A 116 -9.40 19.44 -10.78
C LEU A 116 -8.66 19.02 -9.52
N VAL A 117 -9.33 18.30 -8.64
CA VAL A 117 -8.70 17.68 -7.48
C VAL A 117 -8.22 16.30 -7.87
N PHE A 118 -6.92 16.09 -7.78
CA PHE A 118 -6.29 14.79 -7.91
C PHE A 118 -5.95 14.32 -6.51
N TYR A 119 -6.64 13.30 -6.03
CA TYR A 119 -6.24 12.65 -4.81
C TYR A 119 -5.02 11.79 -5.09
N ARG A 120 -3.96 12.00 -4.30
CA ARG A 120 -2.75 11.18 -4.30
C ARG A 120 -2.61 10.56 -2.92
N GLY A 121 -3.25 9.41 -2.76
CA GLY A 121 -3.24 8.61 -1.55
C GLY A 121 -3.84 7.24 -1.88
N PHE A 122 -3.48 6.24 -1.08
CA PHE A 122 -4.18 4.96 -1.12
C PHE A 122 -5.58 5.14 -0.53
N TRP A 123 -6.57 4.58 -1.23
CA TRP A 123 -7.93 4.39 -0.71
C TRP A 123 -7.91 3.21 0.24
#